data_AF-A0A6J8CC80-F1
#
_entry.id   AF-A0A6J8CC80-F1
#
_cell.length_a   1.000
_cell.length_b   1.000
_cell.length_c   1.000
_cell.angle_alpha   90.00
_cell.angle_beta   90.00
_cell.angle_gamma   90.00
#
_symmetry.space_group_name_H-M   'P 1'
#
loop_
_entity.id
_entity.type
_entity.pdbx_description
1 polymer ?
#
loop_
_entity_poly.entity_id
_entity_poly.type
_entity_poly.pdbx_seq_one_letter_code
_entity_poly.pdbx_strand_id
1 'polypeptide(L)'
;MILTKLFLIAAVVVMVSSTKSQIRKISYDQKRSLSSVVKPKDCGDIDPAHCKIVVYTIYPVGTRPFDVNCKLINQGKAWTFFMCIISEDTYFVGNDKIHILTSKGNTELRIELGDFDGDARYALYSKFSVRDAQSKYKLAIRDCLYAHNDKLFSTPDEDNDTYKEGNCADYSKGG
;
A
#
# COMPACT_ATOMS: atom_id res chain seq x y z
N MET A 1 -14.43 -33.09 -14.05
CA MET A 1 -13.08 -32.70 -14.50
C MET A 1 -13.04 -31.19 -14.54
N ILE A 2 -12.50 -30.58 -13.49
CA ILE A 2 -12.52 -29.14 -13.26
C ILE A 2 -11.50 -28.52 -14.22
N LEU A 3 -11.98 -27.79 -15.22
CA LEU A 3 -11.15 -26.89 -16.00
C LEU A 3 -10.62 -25.84 -15.03
N THR A 4 -9.32 -25.87 -14.78
CA THR A 4 -8.54 -24.76 -14.23
C THR A 4 -8.85 -23.53 -15.07
N LYS A 5 -9.73 -22.64 -14.59
CA LYS A 5 -9.82 -21.29 -15.12
C LYS A 5 -8.43 -20.69 -14.96
N LEU A 6 -7.81 -20.34 -16.09
CA LEU A 6 -6.63 -19.49 -16.09
C LEU A 6 -7.10 -18.15 -15.51
N PHE A 7 -6.74 -17.84 -14.27
CA PHE A 7 -7.03 -16.54 -13.67
C PHE A 7 -6.20 -15.49 -14.41
N LEU A 8 -6.77 -14.91 -15.47
CA LEU A 8 -6.22 -13.69 -16.05
C LEU A 8 -6.51 -12.56 -15.05
N ILE A 9 -5.45 -11.95 -14.53
CA ILE A 9 -5.53 -10.88 -13.53
C ILE A 9 -6.02 -9.60 -14.23
N ALA A 10 -7.17 -9.09 -13.81
CA ALA A 10 -7.76 -7.84 -14.30
C ALA A 10 -7.48 -6.66 -13.36
N ALA A 11 -7.25 -6.93 -12.07
CA ALA A 11 -6.96 -5.91 -11.08
C ALA A 11 -5.90 -6.36 -10.06
N VAL A 12 -4.98 -5.46 -9.71
CA VAL A 12 -4.01 -5.63 -8.62
C VAL A 12 -4.14 -4.48 -7.66
N VAL A 13 -4.47 -4.77 -6.41
CA VAL A 13 -4.63 -3.75 -5.36
C VAL A 13 -3.70 -4.06 -4.22
N VAL A 14 -2.81 -3.13 -3.89
CA VAL A 14 -1.81 -3.32 -2.83
C VAL A 14 -1.96 -2.26 -1.75
N MET A 15 -2.09 -2.75 -0.52
CA MET A 15 -2.44 -1.94 0.62
C MET A 15 -1.58 -2.25 1.84
N VAL A 16 -1.31 -1.21 2.63
CA VAL A 16 -0.68 -1.34 3.95
C VAL A 16 -1.69 -1.08 5.06
N SER A 17 -1.57 -1.81 6.17
CA SER A 17 -2.40 -1.60 7.34
C SER A 17 -2.12 -0.22 7.94
N SER A 18 -3.17 0.55 8.20
CA SER A 18 -3.06 1.81 8.92
C SER A 18 -3.09 1.58 10.43
N THR A 19 -2.32 2.38 11.17
CA THR A 19 -2.39 2.37 12.63
C THR A 19 -3.56 3.24 13.06
N LYS A 20 -4.60 2.66 13.66
CA LYS A 20 -5.62 3.50 14.35
C LYS A 20 -4.90 4.40 15.34
N SER A 21 -4.80 5.69 15.05
CA SER A 21 -4.31 6.64 16.03
C SER A 21 -5.22 6.52 17.25
N GLN A 22 -4.64 6.40 18.44
CA GLN A 22 -5.34 6.47 19.73
C GLN A 22 -5.92 7.89 19.97
N ILE A 23 -6.40 8.58 18.94
CA ILE A 23 -7.27 9.74 19.10
C ILE A 23 -8.45 9.19 19.90
N ARG A 24 -8.60 9.68 21.14
CA ARG A 24 -9.71 9.31 22.03
C ARG A 24 -10.97 9.25 21.17
N LYS A 25 -11.77 8.18 21.25
CA LYS A 25 -13.09 8.15 20.60
C LYS A 25 -13.90 9.32 21.21
N ILE A 26 -13.84 10.48 20.58
CA ILE A 26 -14.57 11.66 21.02
C ILE A 26 -15.98 11.55 20.43
N SER A 27 -16.99 11.94 21.19
CA SER A 27 -18.38 12.00 20.71
C SER A 27 -18.45 12.79 19.39
N TYR A 28 -19.36 12.41 18.50
CA TYR A 28 -19.62 13.08 17.22
C TYR A 28 -19.77 14.61 17.37
N ASP A 29 -20.37 15.07 18.47
CA ASP A 29 -20.56 16.50 18.76
C ASP A 29 -19.24 17.22 19.10
N GLN A 30 -18.31 16.56 19.78
CA GLN A 30 -16.97 17.12 20.03
C GLN A 30 -16.09 17.10 18.76
N LYS A 31 -16.32 16.16 17.83
CA LYS A 31 -15.63 16.10 16.53
C LYS A 31 -15.96 17.32 15.66
N ARG A 32 -17.17 17.88 15.77
CA ARG A 32 -17.60 19.10 15.08
C ARG A 32 -16.93 20.37 15.63
N SER A 33 -16.56 20.36 16.91
CA SER A 33 -15.86 21.47 17.58
C SER A 33 -14.33 21.41 17.42
N LEU A 34 -13.74 20.24 17.17
CA LEU A 34 -12.28 20.03 16.97
C LEU A 34 -11.86 19.87 15.50
N SER A 35 -12.81 19.99 14.56
CA SER A 35 -12.61 19.68 13.13
C SER A 35 -11.56 20.54 12.43
N SER A 36 -11.14 21.65 13.02
CA SER A 36 -10.06 22.50 12.52
C SER A 36 -8.66 22.16 13.06
N VAL A 37 -8.52 21.22 14.01
CA VAL A 37 -7.26 21.03 14.78
C VAL A 37 -6.63 19.64 14.63
N VAL A 38 -7.39 18.56 14.40
CA VAL A 38 -6.83 17.20 14.30
C VAL A 38 -6.85 16.70 12.85
N LYS A 39 -5.68 16.69 12.22
CA LYS A 39 -5.50 16.23 10.84
C LYS A 39 -5.21 14.71 10.79
N PRO A 40 -5.77 13.96 9.82
CA PRO A 40 -5.62 12.51 9.75
C PRO A 40 -4.16 12.14 9.44
N LYS A 41 -3.60 11.17 10.17
CA LYS A 41 -2.21 10.74 9.97
C LYS A 41 -2.11 9.62 8.94
N ASP A 42 -3.13 8.77 8.89
CA ASP A 42 -3.28 7.69 7.93
C ASP A 42 -4.78 7.40 7.72
N CYS A 43 -5.11 6.38 6.92
CA CYS A 43 -6.49 6.04 6.60
C CYS A 43 -7.29 5.51 7.81
N GLY A 44 -6.63 5.17 8.93
CA GLY A 44 -7.28 4.77 10.18
C GLY A 44 -8.12 5.87 10.83
N ASP A 45 -7.83 7.13 10.48
CA ASP A 45 -8.50 8.32 11.00
C ASP A 45 -9.69 8.78 10.12
N ILE A 46 -9.99 8.04 9.04
CA ILE A 46 -10.92 8.44 7.96
C ILE A 46 -12.08 7.44 7.87
N ASP A 47 -13.30 7.92 7.59
CA ASP A 47 -14.51 7.09 7.42
C ASP A 47 -15.01 7.10 5.94
N PRO A 48 -14.44 6.27 5.04
CA PRO A 48 -14.88 6.18 3.66
C PRO A 48 -16.07 5.21 3.44
N ALA A 49 -17.10 5.74 2.77
CA ALA A 49 -18.18 4.95 2.17
C ALA A 49 -17.80 4.51 0.74
N HIS A 50 -17.71 3.20 0.52
CA HIS A 50 -17.61 2.50 -0.77
C HIS A 50 -16.33 2.72 -1.59
N CYS A 51 -16.02 1.77 -2.48
CA CYS A 51 -14.89 1.77 -3.42
C CYS A 51 -15.08 2.81 -4.54
N LYS A 52 -15.20 4.08 -4.15
CA LYS A 52 -14.86 5.22 -5.01
C LYS A 52 -13.46 5.66 -4.59
N ILE A 53 -12.64 6.01 -5.58
CA ILE A 53 -11.32 6.62 -5.37
C ILE A 53 -11.56 8.00 -4.73
N VAL A 54 -11.75 8.03 -3.42
CA VAL A 54 -11.79 9.26 -2.64
C VAL A 54 -10.37 9.50 -2.17
N VAL A 55 -9.76 10.54 -2.72
CA VAL A 55 -8.42 10.99 -2.38
C VAL A 55 -8.49 11.79 -1.09
N TYR A 56 -7.68 11.41 -0.10
CA TYR A 56 -7.56 12.12 1.17
C TYR A 56 -6.13 12.61 1.36
N THR A 57 -5.97 13.85 1.85
CA THR A 57 -4.67 14.36 2.29
C THR A 57 -4.40 13.91 3.72
N ILE A 58 -3.30 13.18 3.92
CA ILE A 58 -2.83 12.75 5.25
C ILE A 58 -1.61 13.57 5.69
N TYR A 59 -1.38 13.60 6.99
CA TYR A 59 -0.34 14.40 7.64
C TYR A 59 0.52 13.52 8.55
N PRO A 60 1.37 12.63 7.99
CA PRO A 60 2.28 11.84 8.81
C PRO A 60 3.22 12.75 9.61
N VAL A 61 3.55 12.31 10.83
CA VAL A 61 4.36 13.10 11.76
C VAL A 61 5.77 13.29 11.17
N GLY A 62 6.22 14.55 11.12
CA GLY A 62 7.57 14.88 10.66
C GLY A 62 7.73 14.93 9.14
N THR A 63 6.65 14.82 8.36
CA THR A 63 6.70 14.86 6.89
C THR A 63 5.77 15.93 6.32
N ARG A 64 5.96 16.26 5.03
CA ARG A 64 4.97 17.05 4.29
C ARG A 64 3.69 16.22 4.08
N PRO A 65 2.51 16.87 4.03
CA PRO A 65 1.28 16.16 3.72
C PRO A 65 1.27 15.65 2.29
N PHE A 66 0.54 14.56 2.05
CA PHE A 66 0.35 14.01 0.71
C PHE A 66 -0.97 13.25 0.60
N ASP A 67 -1.38 13.07 -0.65
CA ASP A 67 -2.63 12.45 -1.01
C ASP A 67 -2.52 10.93 -1.09
N VAL A 68 -3.48 10.24 -0.50
CA VAL A 68 -3.61 8.78 -0.48
C VAL A 68 -5.03 8.33 -0.76
N ASN A 69 -5.16 7.11 -1.27
CA ASN A 69 -6.44 6.41 -1.34
C ASN A 69 -6.63 5.56 -0.08
N CYS A 70 -7.86 5.50 0.44
CA CYS A 70 -8.20 4.82 1.69
C CYS A 70 -9.36 3.83 1.52
N LYS A 71 -9.24 2.62 2.09
CA LYS A 71 -10.31 1.61 2.15
C LYS A 71 -10.51 1.18 3.59
N LEU A 72 -11.76 1.29 4.06
CA LEU A 72 -12.20 0.62 5.27
C LEU A 72 -12.72 -0.75 4.93
N ILE A 73 -12.36 -1.73 5.76
CA ILE A 73 -12.95 -3.06 5.70
C ILE A 73 -13.78 -3.25 6.98
N ASN A 74 -14.94 -3.88 6.84
CA ASN A 74 -15.72 -4.40 7.97
C ASN A 74 -14.78 -5.18 8.88
N GLN A 75 -14.81 -4.92 10.20
CA GLN A 75 -13.83 -5.26 11.26
C GLN A 75 -13.03 -4.05 11.79
N GLY A 76 -13.20 -2.86 11.21
CA GLY A 76 -12.57 -1.64 11.74
C GLY A 76 -11.06 -1.60 11.53
N LYS A 77 -10.54 -2.33 10.54
CA LYS A 77 -9.19 -2.16 10.00
C LYS A 77 -9.27 -1.21 8.80
N ALA A 78 -8.41 -0.19 8.80
CA ALA A 78 -8.25 0.72 7.68
C ALA A 78 -6.98 0.39 6.91
N TRP A 79 -7.04 0.58 5.61
CA TRP A 79 -5.99 0.24 4.67
C TRP A 79 -5.67 1.45 3.79
N THR A 80 -4.37 1.73 3.62
CA THR A 80 -3.87 2.76 2.71
C THR A 80 -3.37 2.08 1.45
N PHE A 81 -3.88 2.48 0.29
CA PHE A 81 -3.40 1.96 -0.99
C PHE A 81 -2.10 2.66 -1.36
N PHE A 82 -1.16 1.91 -1.90
CA PHE A 82 0.03 2.50 -2.51
C PHE A 82 0.24 2.07 -3.96
N MET A 83 -0.40 0.98 -4.39
CA MET A 83 -0.43 0.56 -5.78
C MET A 83 -1.82 0.03 -6.14
N CYS A 84 -2.34 0.45 -7.28
CA CYS A 84 -3.60 -0.04 -7.83
C CYS A 84 -3.46 -0.10 -9.35
N ILE A 85 -3.65 -1.27 -9.92
CA ILE A 85 -3.74 -1.48 -11.37
C ILE A 85 -5.15 -1.98 -11.61
N ILE A 86 -5.92 -1.22 -12.40
CA ILE A 86 -7.17 -1.64 -13.02
C ILE A 86 -7.01 -1.48 -14.53
N SER A 87 -7.80 -2.18 -15.33
CA SER A 87 -7.59 -2.36 -16.78
C SER A 87 -7.23 -1.11 -17.60
N GLU A 88 -7.59 0.09 -17.14
CA GLU A 88 -7.28 1.35 -17.81
C GLU A 88 -6.59 2.40 -16.92
N ASP A 89 -6.40 2.14 -15.62
CA ASP A 89 -5.80 3.11 -14.69
C ASP A 89 -4.76 2.44 -13.79
N THR A 90 -3.58 3.07 -13.72
CA THR A 90 -2.53 2.68 -12.77
C THR A 90 -2.24 3.83 -11.82
N TYR A 91 -2.28 3.52 -10.53
CA TYR A 91 -1.89 4.41 -9.45
C TYR A 91 -0.69 3.81 -8.73
N PHE A 92 0.36 4.62 -8.58
CA PHE A 92 1.50 4.32 -7.72
C PHE A 92 1.84 5.56 -6.90
N VAL A 93 1.89 5.41 -5.57
CA VAL A 93 2.04 6.56 -4.67
C VAL A 93 3.48 7.12 -4.65
N GLY A 94 4.47 6.26 -4.93
CA GLY A 94 5.92 6.54 -4.90
C GLY A 94 6.62 5.99 -3.65
N ASN A 95 7.87 5.53 -3.83
CA ASN A 95 8.63 4.80 -2.79
C ASN A 95 8.89 5.61 -1.52
N ASP A 96 9.16 6.92 -1.62
CA ASP A 96 9.33 7.79 -0.44
C ASP A 96 8.10 7.77 0.47
N LYS A 97 6.91 7.82 -0.11
CA LYS A 97 5.66 7.79 0.65
C LYS A 97 5.40 6.41 1.25
N ILE A 98 5.75 5.33 0.55
CA ILE A 98 5.67 3.96 1.09
C ILE A 98 6.62 3.81 2.27
N HIS A 99 7.85 4.34 2.16
CA HIS A 99 8.80 4.38 3.27
C HIS A 99 8.20 5.09 4.48
N ILE A 100 7.64 6.29 4.30
CA ILE A 100 6.98 7.05 5.38
C ILE A 100 5.88 6.22 6.05
N LEU A 101 5.00 5.60 5.25
CA LEU A 101 3.86 4.81 5.74
C LEU A 101 4.26 3.53 6.49
N THR A 102 5.45 2.98 6.21
CA THR A 102 5.89 1.68 6.74
C THR A 102 7.05 1.77 7.74
N SER A 103 7.61 2.96 7.93
CA SER A 103 8.79 3.23 8.77
C SER A 103 8.62 2.86 10.24
N LYS A 104 7.38 2.87 10.76
CA LYS A 104 7.09 2.61 12.19
C LYS A 104 7.33 1.16 12.62
N GLY A 105 7.46 0.22 11.68
CA GLY A 105 7.57 -1.20 11.95
C GLY A 105 6.25 -1.80 12.46
N ASN A 106 5.92 -3.01 12.02
CA ASN A 106 4.62 -3.69 12.24
C ASN A 106 3.49 -3.25 11.32
N THR A 107 3.81 -3.05 10.04
CA THR A 107 2.80 -2.84 9.00
C THR A 107 2.49 -4.17 8.31
N GLU A 108 1.20 -4.55 8.28
CA GLU A 108 0.71 -5.67 7.47
C GLU A 108 0.57 -5.20 6.01
N LEU A 109 0.89 -6.09 5.06
CA LEU A 109 0.64 -5.87 3.64
C LEU A 109 -0.52 -6.78 3.20
N ARG A 110 -1.44 -6.23 2.42
CA ARG A 110 -2.51 -6.97 1.76
C ARG A 110 -2.40 -6.76 0.25
N ILE A 111 -2.28 -7.86 -0.49
CA ILE A 111 -2.35 -7.86 -1.96
C ILE A 111 -3.67 -8.52 -2.34
N GLU A 112 -4.52 -7.81 -3.08
CA GLU A 112 -5.73 -8.36 -3.69
C GLU A 112 -5.53 -8.48 -5.19
N LEU A 113 -5.87 -9.65 -5.74
CA LEU A 113 -5.88 -9.93 -7.17
C LEU A 113 -7.31 -10.22 -7.59
N GLY A 114 -7.82 -9.45 -8.55
CA GLY A 114 -9.14 -9.63 -9.16
C GLY A 114 -9.02 -10.17 -10.57
N ASP A 115 -9.95 -11.03 -10.98
CA ASP A 115 -10.08 -11.50 -12.36
C ASP A 115 -11.19 -10.76 -13.14
N PHE A 116 -11.32 -11.08 -14.43
CA PHE A 116 -12.32 -10.49 -15.31
C PHE A 116 -13.76 -10.91 -15.01
N ASP A 117 -13.96 -11.98 -14.23
CA ASP A 117 -15.28 -12.44 -13.79
C ASP A 117 -15.73 -11.71 -12.51
N GLY A 118 -14.90 -10.80 -11.99
CA GLY A 118 -15.17 -10.04 -10.76
C GLY A 118 -14.82 -10.82 -9.49
N ASP A 119 -14.21 -11.99 -9.61
CA ASP A 119 -13.74 -12.81 -8.51
C ASP A 119 -12.42 -12.22 -7.98
N ALA A 120 -12.29 -12.09 -6.66
CA ALA A 120 -11.06 -11.59 -6.03
C ALA A 120 -10.54 -12.54 -4.97
N ARG A 121 -9.21 -12.62 -4.86
CA ARG A 121 -8.48 -13.34 -3.81
C ARG A 121 -7.44 -12.42 -3.21
N TYR A 122 -7.01 -12.69 -1.97
CA TYR A 122 -6.01 -11.86 -1.32
C TYR A 122 -4.97 -12.68 -0.56
N ALA A 123 -3.78 -12.10 -0.42
CA ALA A 123 -2.70 -12.58 0.44
C ALA A 123 -2.40 -11.52 1.50
N LEU A 124 -2.16 -11.97 2.73
CA LEU A 124 -1.73 -11.13 3.86
C LEU A 124 -0.30 -11.48 4.23
N TYR A 125 0.51 -10.44 4.44
CA TYR A 125 1.89 -10.57 4.91
C TYR A 125 2.01 -9.84 6.23
N SER A 126 2.51 -10.55 7.23
CA SER A 126 2.55 -10.11 8.62
C SER A 126 3.53 -8.96 8.89
N LYS A 127 4.50 -8.76 8.00
CA LYS A 127 5.50 -7.71 8.11
C LYS A 127 5.89 -7.20 6.73
N PHE A 128 5.78 -5.89 6.56
CA PHE A 128 6.20 -5.17 5.36
C PHE A 128 6.80 -3.82 5.73
N SER A 129 7.96 -3.49 5.15
CA SER A 129 8.50 -2.12 5.18
C SER A 129 9.45 -1.86 4.03
N VAL A 130 9.47 -0.61 3.58
CA VAL A 130 10.40 -0.10 2.57
C VAL A 130 11.36 0.88 3.27
N ARG A 131 12.66 0.76 3.01
CA ARG A 131 13.68 1.69 3.54
C ARG A 131 13.72 3.00 2.75
N ASP A 132 14.54 3.95 3.18
CA ASP A 132 14.70 5.23 2.51
C ASP A 132 15.45 5.12 1.17
N ALA A 133 15.52 6.23 0.44
CA ALA A 133 16.23 6.34 -0.82
C ALA A 133 17.74 6.07 -0.69
N GLN A 134 18.37 6.43 0.43
CA GLN A 134 19.80 6.15 0.68
C GLN A 134 20.06 4.65 0.73
N SER A 135 19.10 3.89 1.26
CA SER A 135 19.09 2.43 1.31
C SER A 135 18.48 1.79 0.06
N LYS A 136 18.32 2.53 -1.03
CA LYS A 136 17.73 2.08 -2.31
C LYS A 136 16.36 1.39 -2.12
N TYR A 137 15.56 1.94 -1.21
CA TYR A 137 14.22 1.43 -0.89
C TYR A 137 14.18 -0.07 -0.54
N LYS A 138 15.25 -0.59 0.09
CA LYS A 138 15.36 -2.01 0.45
C LYS A 138 14.07 -2.55 1.08
N LEU A 139 13.57 -3.65 0.54
CA LEU A 139 12.36 -4.31 1.00
C LEU A 139 12.65 -5.16 2.23
N ALA A 140 11.81 -5.05 3.26
CA ALA A 140 11.71 -6.06 4.30
C ALA A 140 10.30 -6.65 4.31
N ILE A 141 10.19 -7.94 3.99
CA ILE A 141 8.93 -8.67 3.89
C ILE A 141 9.09 -10.09 4.46
N ARG A 142 8.02 -10.65 5.01
CA ARG A 142 7.97 -12.04 5.47
C ARG A 142 6.98 -12.86 4.65
N ASP A 143 6.93 -14.16 4.87
CA ASP A 143 5.97 -15.10 4.26
C ASP A 143 6.25 -15.38 2.77
N CYS A 144 5.22 -15.49 1.91
CA CYS A 144 5.34 -16.04 0.55
C CYS A 144 6.20 -15.22 -0.43
N LEU A 145 6.63 -14.01 -0.06
CA LEU A 145 7.51 -13.14 -0.86
C LEU A 145 8.95 -13.09 -0.32
N TYR A 146 9.36 -14.08 0.49
CA TYR A 146 10.68 -14.12 1.12
C TYR A 146 11.85 -14.02 0.12
N ALA A 147 11.69 -14.47 -1.12
CA ALA A 147 12.72 -14.36 -2.16
C ALA A 147 13.09 -12.91 -2.51
N HIS A 148 12.16 -11.98 -2.29
CA HIS A 148 12.35 -10.54 -2.48
C HIS A 148 12.79 -9.82 -1.19
N ASN A 149 12.83 -10.52 -0.04
CA ASN A 149 13.26 -9.91 1.20
C ASN A 149 14.73 -9.47 1.12
N ASP A 150 15.01 -8.29 1.66
CA ASP A 150 16.31 -7.60 1.64
C ASP A 150 16.85 -7.25 0.25
N LYS A 151 16.04 -7.41 -0.81
CA LYS A 151 16.38 -6.91 -2.15
C LYS A 151 16.19 -5.39 -2.24
N LEU A 152 17.05 -4.76 -3.04
CA LEU A 152 16.98 -3.34 -3.35
C LEU A 152 15.97 -3.11 -4.49
N PHE A 153 15.42 -1.90 -4.57
CA PHE A 153 14.53 -1.52 -5.66
C PHE A 153 15.33 -1.15 -6.91
N SER A 154 14.96 -1.70 -8.05
CA SER A 154 15.59 -1.41 -9.35
C SER A 154 14.58 -0.83 -10.31
N THR A 155 15.04 0.00 -11.24
CA THR A 155 14.25 0.51 -12.37
C THR A 155 15.05 0.32 -13.66
N PRO A 156 14.44 0.46 -14.85
CA PRO A 156 15.19 0.34 -16.11
C PRO A 156 16.38 1.30 -16.22
N ASP A 157 16.30 2.44 -15.56
CA ASP A 157 17.33 3.48 -15.49
C ASP A 157 18.27 3.37 -14.27
N GLU A 158 17.94 2.55 -13.27
CA GLU A 158 18.77 2.35 -12.07
C GLU A 158 18.80 0.88 -11.63
N ASP A 159 19.87 0.17 -11.97
CA ASP A 159 20.06 -1.23 -11.62
C ASP A 159 20.68 -1.40 -10.23
N ASN A 160 19.89 -1.89 -9.28
CA ASN A 160 20.31 -2.24 -7.93
C ASN A 160 20.10 -3.75 -7.63
N ASP A 161 19.83 -4.58 -8.64
CA ASP A 161 19.51 -5.98 -8.43
C ASP A 161 20.77 -6.87 -8.35
N THR A 162 20.60 -8.17 -8.18
CA THR A 162 21.72 -9.13 -8.01
C THR A 162 21.97 -9.96 -9.27
N TYR A 163 21.27 -9.68 -10.37
CA TYR A 163 21.39 -10.39 -11.62
C TYR A 163 22.62 -9.89 -12.37
N LYS A 164 23.55 -10.81 -12.67
CA LYS A 164 24.86 -10.44 -13.24
C LYS A 164 24.82 -10.24 -14.76
N GLU A 165 23.79 -10.77 -15.41
CA GLU A 165 23.73 -10.85 -16.88
C GLU A 165 22.90 -9.70 -17.47
N GLY A 166 22.36 -8.80 -16.64
CA GLY A 166 21.66 -7.59 -17.07
C GLY A 166 20.76 -7.02 -15.97
N ASN A 167 19.84 -6.14 -16.35
CA ASN A 167 18.93 -5.46 -15.43
C ASN A 167 17.55 -6.13 -15.45
N CYS A 168 17.12 -6.74 -14.35
CA CYS A 168 15.81 -7.38 -14.25
C CYS A 168 14.66 -6.43 -14.55
N ALA A 169 14.78 -5.14 -14.20
CA ALA A 169 13.75 -4.15 -14.44
C ALA A 169 13.59 -3.84 -15.93
N ASP A 170 14.67 -3.89 -16.72
CA ASP A 170 14.57 -3.76 -18.17
C ASP A 170 13.93 -5.00 -18.80
N TYR A 171 14.28 -6.22 -18.38
CA TYR A 171 13.63 -7.44 -18.89
C TYR A 171 12.15 -7.52 -18.52
N SER A 172 11.82 -7.19 -17.27
CA SER A 172 10.46 -7.30 -16.70
C SER A 172 9.59 -6.09 -17.00
N LYS A 173 10.18 -5.01 -17.55
CA LYS A 173 9.52 -3.75 -17.91
C LYS A 173 8.82 -3.07 -16.72
N GLY A 174 9.44 -3.11 -15.55
CA GLY A 174 8.90 -2.56 -14.30
C GLY A 174 9.93 -2.54 -13.17
N GLY A 175 9.62 -1.83 -12.09
CA GLY A 175 10.42 -1.78 -10.86
C GLY A 175 9.72 -2.43 -9.69
#